data_AF-A0A8B2HNP2-F1
#
_entry.id   AF-A0A8B2HNP2-F1
#
_cell.length_a   1.000
_cell.length_b   1.000
_cell.length_c   1.000
_cell.angle_alpha   90.00
_cell.angle_beta   90.00
_cell.angle_gamma   90.00
#
_symmetry.space_group_name_H-M   'P 1'
#
loop_
_entity.id
_entity.type
_entity.pdbx_description
1 polymer ?
#
loop_
_entity_poly.entity_id
_entity_poly.type
_entity_poly.pdbx_seq_one_letter_code
_entity_poly.pdbx_strand_id
1 'polypeptide(L)' 'MKPSKYMPKIGTFDGAGFWKNAFAHQRGKLLKKVNVPEDQIVALVNKKYQELPAALKYDIETSGIQKKDLL' A
#
# COMPACT_ATOMS: atom_id res chain seq x y z
N MET A 1 -13.46 24.19 -25.01
CA MET A 1 -13.05 22.93 -24.35
C MET A 1 -13.74 22.85 -22.99
N LYS A 2 -14.56 21.83 -22.73
CA LYS A 2 -15.13 21.61 -21.39
C LYS A 2 -14.06 20.89 -20.55
N PRO A 3 -13.69 21.35 -19.35
CA PRO A 3 -12.75 20.62 -18.52
C PRO A 3 -13.40 19.29 -18.10
N SER A 4 -12.76 18.16 -18.42
CA SER A 4 -13.22 16.85 -17.99
C SER A 4 -13.13 16.77 -16.46
N LYS A 5 -14.29 16.74 -15.80
CA LYS A 5 -14.47 16.76 -14.34
C LYS A 5 -14.11 15.42 -13.66
N TYR A 6 -13.16 14.66 -14.18
CA TYR A 6 -12.80 13.35 -13.63
C TYR A 6 -11.28 13.17 -13.63
N MET A 7 -10.59 13.91 -12.76
CA MET A 7 -9.49 13.26 -12.05
C MET A 7 -10.15 12.21 -11.16
N PRO A 8 -9.92 10.90 -11.35
CA PRO A 8 -10.35 9.93 -10.36
C PRO A 8 -9.73 10.39 -9.05
N LYS A 9 -10.57 10.64 -8.02
CA LYS A 9 -10.05 10.91 -6.68
C LYS A 9 -9.11 9.75 -6.40
N ILE A 10 -7.80 10.00 -6.37
CA ILE A 10 -6.80 8.97 -6.11
C ILE A 10 -7.21 8.45 -4.74
N GLY A 11 -7.84 7.27 -4.72
CA GLY A 11 -8.37 6.70 -3.51
C GLY A 11 -7.17 6.44 -2.62
N THR A 12 -7.01 7.24 -1.57
CA THR A 12 -5.90 7.08 -0.65
C THR A 12 -6.04 5.70 -0.04
N PHE A 13 -5.09 4.81 -0.34
CA PHE A 13 -5.13 3.47 0.20
C PHE A 13 -4.91 3.56 1.71
N ASP A 14 -5.89 3.11 2.49
CA ASP A 14 -5.79 3.06 3.95
C ASP A 14 -4.78 1.97 4.38
N GLY A 15 -3.50 2.36 4.39
CA GLY A 15 -2.38 1.47 4.68
C GLY A 15 -2.38 1.00 6.13
N ALA A 16 -2.65 1.89 7.08
CA ALA A 16 -2.69 1.55 8.50
C ALA A 16 -3.83 0.58 8.83
N GLY A 17 -5.04 0.86 8.35
CA GLY A 17 -6.20 0.00 8.57
C GLY A 17 -6.09 -1.33 7.81
N PHE A 18 -5.49 -1.34 6.62
CA PHE A 18 -5.12 -2.58 5.94
C PHE A 18 -4.13 -3.40 6.78
N TRP A 19 -3.01 -2.80 7.20
CA TRP A 19 -1.95 -3.51 7.92
C TRP A 19 -2.42 -4.16 9.21
N LYS A 20 -3.31 -3.47 9.96
CA LYS A 20 -3.91 -3.98 11.20
C LYS A 20 -4.69 -5.29 10.99
N ASN A 21 -5.37 -5.42 9.86
CA ASN A 21 -6.27 -6.54 9.58
C ASN A 21 -5.69 -7.57 8.59
N ALA A 22 -4.60 -7.22 7.90
CA ALA A 22 -3.99 -8.04 6.87
C ALA A 22 -3.05 -9.10 7.45
N PHE A 23 -3.09 -10.31 6.88
CA PHE A 23 -2.12 -11.36 7.16
C PHE A 23 -0.74 -11.03 6.56
N ALA A 24 0.31 -11.71 7.04
CA ALA A 24 1.67 -11.51 6.54
C ALA A 24 1.76 -11.67 5.00
N HIS A 25 1.11 -12.67 4.42
CA HIS A 25 1.12 -12.86 2.96
C HIS A 25 0.46 -11.69 2.20
N GLN A 26 -0.60 -11.07 2.75
CA GLN A 26 -1.29 -9.93 2.15
C GLN A 26 -0.46 -8.65 2.25
N ARG A 27 0.19 -8.44 3.41
CA ARG A 27 1.18 -7.35 3.60
C ARG A 27 2.35 -7.52 2.63
N GLY A 28 2.83 -8.76 2.45
CA GLY A 28 3.87 -9.07 1.47
C GLY A 28 3.43 -8.76 0.03
N LYS A 29 2.21 -9.14 -0.37
CA LYS A 29 1.63 -8.77 -1.68
C LYS A 29 1.59 -7.25 -1.87
N LEU A 30 1.18 -6.50 -0.85
CA LEU A 30 1.15 -5.03 -0.91
C LEU A 30 2.55 -4.46 -1.15
N LEU A 31 3.53 -4.90 -0.37
CA LEU A 31 4.92 -4.46 -0.50
C LEU A 31 5.50 -4.78 -1.88
N LYS A 32 5.20 -5.96 -2.44
CA LYS A 32 5.58 -6.31 -3.83
C LYS A 32 4.96 -5.36 -4.86
N LYS A 33 3.69 -5.01 -4.68
CA LYS A 33 2.96 -4.10 -5.59
C LYS A 33 3.51 -2.67 -5.57
N VAL A 34 4.12 -2.23 -4.48
CA VAL A 34 4.85 -0.96 -4.38
C VAL A 34 6.35 -1.12 -4.62
N ASN A 35 6.76 -2.16 -5.37
CA ASN A 35 8.12 -2.41 -5.83
C ASN A 35 9.17 -2.60 -4.72
N VAL A 36 8.77 -3.07 -3.54
CA VAL A 36 9.73 -3.42 -2.48
C VAL A 36 10.40 -4.76 -2.84
N PRO A 37 11.75 -4.86 -2.77
CA PRO A 37 12.48 -6.10 -3.00
C PRO A 37 12.09 -7.23 -2.03
N GLU A 38 12.13 -8.48 -2.48
CA GLU A 38 11.71 -9.64 -1.67
C GLU A 38 12.52 -9.82 -0.39
N ASP A 39 13.82 -9.52 -0.42
CA ASP A 39 14.69 -9.55 0.75
C ASP A 39 14.24 -8.56 1.83
N GLN A 40 13.78 -7.37 1.42
CA GLN A 40 13.27 -6.34 2.35
C GLN A 40 11.86 -6.66 2.84
N ILE A 41 11.04 -7.32 2.03
CA ILE A 41 9.67 -7.69 2.39
C ILE A 41 9.64 -8.55 3.66
N VAL A 42 10.53 -9.54 3.76
CA VAL A 42 10.60 -10.43 4.92
C VAL A 42 10.84 -9.65 6.22
N ALA A 43 11.66 -8.59 6.16
CA ALA A 43 11.92 -7.73 7.30
C ALA A 43 10.78 -6.75 7.61
N LEU A 44 10.07 -6.25 6.58
CA LEU A 44 9.04 -5.23 6.73
C LEU A 44 7.66 -5.82 7.09
N VAL A 45 7.34 -7.02 6.61
CA VAL A 45 6.02 -7.66 6.77
C VAL A 45 5.62 -7.89 8.23
N ASN A 46 6.61 -8.10 9.10
CA ASN A 46 6.46 -8.36 10.53
C ASN A 46 6.46 -7.08 11.38
N LYS A 47 6.81 -5.93 10.80
CA LYS A 47 6.79 -4.64 11.51
C LYS A 47 5.37 -4.09 11.62
N LYS A 48 5.15 -3.20 12.59
CA LYS A 48 3.94 -2.38 12.63
C LYS A 48 3.99 -1.36 11.49
N TYR A 49 2.82 -0.98 10.97
CA TYR A 49 2.72 0.02 9.92
C TYR A 49 3.43 1.33 10.27
N GLN A 50 3.35 1.77 11.54
CA GLN A 50 4.01 2.99 12.01
C GLN A 50 5.54 2.94 11.90
N GLU A 51 6.13 1.74 11.98
CA GLU A 51 7.57 1.50 11.90
C GLU A 51 8.07 1.40 10.46
N LEU A 52 7.17 1.42 9.47
CA LEU A 52 7.55 1.47 8.06
C LEU A 52 8.12 2.85 7.70
N PRO A 53 9.10 2.91 6.78
CA PRO A 53 9.63 4.17 6.26
C PRO A 53 8.52 5.10 5.76
N ALA A 54 8.67 6.40 5.99
CA ALA A 54 7.69 7.40 5.54
C ALA A 54 7.48 7.37 4.01
N ALA A 55 8.55 7.19 3.24
CA ALA A 55 8.49 7.04 1.79
C ALA A 55 7.62 5.84 1.38
N LEU A 56 7.82 4.68 2.01
CA LEU A 56 7.03 3.49 1.72
C LEU A 56 5.54 3.66 2.06
N LYS A 57 5.23 4.35 3.17
CA LYS A 57 3.84 4.66 3.51
C LYS A 57 3.19 5.56 2.46
N TYR A 58 3.91 6.58 2.01
CA TYR A 58 3.45 7.46 0.93
C TYR A 58 3.22 6.69 -0.36
N ASP A 59 4.14 5.81 -0.75
CA ASP A 59 4.00 4.98 -1.95
C ASP A 59 2.78 4.06 -1.84
N ILE A 60 2.58 3.42 -0.68
CA ILE A 60 1.38 2.61 -0.39
C ILE A 60 0.10 3.44 -0.55
N GLU A 61 0.03 4.60 0.11
CA GLU A 61 -1.16 5.46 0.14
C GLU A 61 -1.49 6.09 -1.23
N THR A 62 -0.47 6.30 -2.08
CA THR A 62 -0.61 6.89 -3.42
C THR A 62 -0.55 5.89 -4.58
N SER A 63 -0.33 4.60 -4.29
CA SER A 63 -0.18 3.53 -5.30
C SER A 63 -1.41 3.28 -6.17
N GLY A 64 -2.59 3.74 -5.75
CA GLY A 64 -3.86 3.42 -6.41
C GLY A 64 -4.28 1.95 -6.30
N ILE A 65 -3.59 1.16 -5.47
CA ILE A 65 -3.93 -0.25 -5.20
C ILE A 65 -5.28 -0.32 -4.49
N GLN A 66 -6.09 -1.32 -4.81
CA GLN A 66 -7.34 -1.58 -4.10
C GLN A 66 -7.17 -2.79 -3.17
N LYS A 67 -7.86 -2.79 -2.02
CA LYS A 67 -7.78 -3.91 -1.04
C LYS A 67 -8.09 -5.27 -1.70
N LYS A 68 -8.99 -5.30 -2.69
CA LYS A 68 -9.34 -6.51 -3.46
C LYS A 68 -8.17 -7.13 -4.23
N ASP A 69 -7.15 -6.34 -4.60
CA ASP A 69 -5.96 -6.81 -5.31
C ASP A 69 -4.97 -7.53 -4.38
N LEU A 70 -5.23 -7.49 -3.08
CA LEU A 70 -4.37 -8.00 -2.01
C LEU A 70 -5.00 -9.16 -1.22
N LEU A 71 -6.28 -9.45 -1.46
CA LEU A 71 -7.00 -10.58 -0.89
C LEU A 71 -6.53 -11.91 -1.48
#